data_AF-A0A290WQ35-F1
#
_entry.id   AF-A0A290WQ35-F1
#
_cell.length_a   1.000
_cell.length_b   1.000
_cell.length_c   1.000
_cell.angle_alpha   90.00
_cell.angle_beta   90.00
_cell.angle_gamma   90.00
#
_symmetry.space_group_name_H-M   'P 1'
#
loop_
_entity.id
_entity.type
_entity.pdbx_description
1 polymer ?
#
loop_
_entity_poly.entity_id
_entity_poly.type
_entity_poly.pdbx_seq_one_letter_code
_entity_poly.pdbx_strand_id
1 'polypeptide(L)'
;MGILTSRFRANHPLKACVDCMEIDRHAVGWAYWHLEHQYPGVWVCPVHGRLLNESNLKANGVERFLWHLPDVAHFRTFGSELGADIAPTGTLFRISKLTVDLIRDETLGRLDVAQLHRLYRAELDGRNLVTARGGFRLREIASQFEAHVRPLRQLPEFAALPATVDEAYHQLSRHLRTPRTGTHPLRHIVMIDWLVGDCERFLERYAQVVSKWQVHASQGKHDEFEPHLAPLHGDKKEDLAALIQDHGSSVRAAAAELGIDTATAMAWAAQMGIQVSRRPKKLKHEIRESLIARLREGADKAAVAIEFSISVETVTHVLRTEIGLHSAWKEVRFQHALNDARALWEGLTSSHAHLGIKLLRRMHPATYAWLYRNDRTWLVAQSPAYVTRTSKDSTSVRWDMRDVDLSAAVERVALALSLSLGTKKLMLWHLYQEIPELKAKLSSLSRLPLTVWAIERALDRRDLKGSQRPLDF
;
A
#
# COMPACT_ATOMS: atom_id res chain seq x y z
N MET A 1 13.43 -6.00 3.43
CA MET A 1 11.99 -6.30 3.67
C MET A 1 11.16 -5.16 3.13
N GLY A 2 10.35 -5.42 2.10
CA GLY A 2 9.55 -4.38 1.44
C GLY A 2 8.34 -4.00 2.30
N ILE A 3 8.17 -2.70 2.55
CA ILE A 3 6.94 -2.15 3.13
C ILE A 3 5.80 -2.56 2.20
N LEU A 4 4.83 -3.31 2.73
CA LEU A 4 3.63 -3.71 2.01
C LEU A 4 3.00 -2.45 1.38
N THR A 5 2.58 -2.53 0.12
CA THR A 5 1.84 -1.44 -0.56
C THR A 5 0.42 -1.35 0.02
N SER A 6 0.33 -0.96 1.27
CA SER A 6 -0.90 -0.57 1.93
C SER A 6 -1.02 0.94 1.83
N ARG A 7 -2.23 1.49 1.72
CA ARG A 7 -2.43 2.94 1.67
C ARG A 7 -2.05 3.66 2.98
N PHE A 8 -1.65 2.91 4.02
CA PHE A 8 -0.98 3.46 5.19
C PHE A 8 0.43 3.89 4.80
N ARG A 9 0.73 5.19 4.96
CA ARG A 9 2.01 5.77 4.53
C ARG A 9 3.15 5.22 5.41
N ALA A 10 4.36 5.16 4.85
CA ALA A 10 5.57 4.81 5.60
C ALA A 10 6.09 5.93 6.54
N ASN A 11 5.37 7.06 6.63
CA ASN A 11 5.74 8.17 7.50
C ASN A 11 5.16 7.93 8.90
N HIS A 12 6.01 7.63 9.88
CA HIS A 12 5.62 7.48 11.27
C HIS A 12 6.31 8.56 12.11
N PRO A 13 5.61 9.66 12.44
CA PRO A 13 6.24 10.76 13.17
C PRO A 13 6.54 10.36 14.62
N LEU A 14 7.51 11.06 15.22
CA LEU A 14 7.79 10.92 16.65
C LEU A 14 6.66 11.57 17.46
N LYS A 15 6.13 10.85 18.43
CA LYS A 15 4.98 11.26 19.26
C LYS A 15 5.33 11.22 20.75
N ALA A 16 4.81 12.17 21.53
CA ALA A 16 5.01 12.15 22.99
C ALA A 16 3.85 12.78 23.77
N CYS A 17 3.65 12.29 25.00
CA CYS A 17 2.70 12.83 25.96
C CYS A 17 3.42 13.78 26.92
N VAL A 18 2.90 15.00 27.10
CA VAL A 18 3.50 16.00 28.01
C VAL A 18 3.50 15.54 29.46
N ASP A 19 2.47 14.83 29.91
CA ASP A 19 2.41 14.31 31.28
C ASP A 19 3.43 13.20 31.51
N CYS A 20 3.62 12.30 30.54
CA CYS A 20 4.72 11.32 30.59
C CYS A 20 6.08 12.01 30.69
N MET A 21 6.30 13.06 29.89
CA MET A 21 7.56 13.80 29.91
C MET A 21 7.81 14.49 31.26
N GLU A 22 6.76 15.00 31.91
CA GLU A 22 6.84 15.57 33.26
C GLU A 22 7.26 14.50 34.28
N ILE A 23 6.60 13.34 34.25
CA ILE A 23 6.92 12.20 35.11
C ILE A 23 8.36 11.73 34.88
N ASP A 24 8.80 11.61 33.62
CA ASP A 24 10.17 11.20 33.28
C ASP A 24 11.21 12.18 33.86
N ARG A 25 10.97 13.49 33.74
CA ARG A 25 11.85 14.51 34.30
C ARG A 25 11.96 14.41 35.82
N HIS A 26 10.86 14.11 36.50
CA HIS A 26 10.87 13.92 37.96
C HIS A 26 11.54 12.62 38.38
N ALA A 27 11.35 11.53 37.62
CA ALA A 27 11.85 10.20 37.98
C ALA A 27 13.33 9.99 37.65
N VAL A 28 13.79 10.47 36.48
CA VAL A 28 15.14 10.19 35.95
C VAL A 28 15.91 11.44 35.53
N GLY A 29 15.31 12.63 35.61
CA GLY A 29 15.97 13.91 35.31
C GLY A 29 15.86 14.36 33.84
N TRP A 30 15.33 13.52 32.95
CA TRP A 30 15.15 13.85 31.53
C TRP A 30 13.91 13.17 30.94
N ALA A 31 13.27 13.82 29.98
CA ALA A 31 12.21 13.21 29.19
C ALA A 31 12.77 12.39 28.02
N TYR A 32 12.13 11.28 27.66
CA TYR A 32 12.58 10.41 26.56
C TYR A 32 11.42 9.91 25.71
N TRP A 33 11.73 9.40 24.52
CA TRP A 33 10.71 8.85 23.62
C TRP A 33 10.25 7.48 24.12
N HIS A 34 9.02 7.40 24.62
CA HIS A 34 8.40 6.12 24.97
C HIS A 34 8.06 5.33 23.71
N LEU A 35 8.46 4.05 23.68
CA LEU A 35 8.24 3.15 22.55
C LEU A 35 6.74 3.00 22.25
N GLU A 36 5.90 2.93 23.29
CA GLU A 36 4.45 2.79 23.17
C GLU A 36 3.79 3.92 22.41
N HIS A 37 4.26 5.15 22.59
CA HIS A 37 3.78 6.30 21.82
C HIS A 37 4.14 6.18 20.33
N GLN A 38 5.16 5.38 19.98
CA GLN A 38 5.63 5.21 18.60
C GLN A 38 4.99 4.03 17.87
N TYR A 39 4.05 3.30 18.46
CA TYR A 39 3.38 2.24 17.72
C TYR A 39 2.39 2.81 16.68
N PRO A 40 2.24 2.16 15.51
CA PRO A 40 1.25 2.54 14.51
C PRO A 40 -0.15 2.56 15.09
N GLY A 41 -0.91 3.62 14.84
CA GLY A 41 -2.27 3.78 15.36
C GLY A 41 -2.39 4.27 16.81
N VAL A 42 -1.29 4.36 17.57
CA VAL A 42 -1.29 4.93 18.93
C VAL A 42 -1.22 6.44 18.85
N TRP A 43 -2.34 7.13 19.03
CA TRP A 43 -2.40 8.61 19.01
C TRP A 43 -2.89 9.19 20.33
N VAL A 44 -3.35 8.35 21.25
CA VAL A 44 -3.71 8.74 22.60
C VAL A 44 -2.77 8.02 23.56
N CYS A 45 -2.24 8.73 24.54
CA CYS A 45 -1.41 8.15 25.57
C CYS A 45 -2.21 7.06 26.31
N PRO A 46 -1.75 5.80 26.36
CA PRO A 46 -2.48 4.72 27.04
C PRO A 46 -2.53 4.94 28.57
N VAL A 47 -1.60 5.72 29.12
CA VAL A 47 -1.50 6.03 30.55
C VAL A 47 -2.40 7.22 30.92
N HIS A 48 -2.26 8.34 30.21
CA HIS A 48 -2.92 9.60 30.59
C HIS A 48 -4.20 9.92 29.82
N GLY A 49 -4.55 9.13 28.78
CA GLY A 49 -5.77 9.33 27.99
C GLY A 49 -5.79 10.60 27.14
N ARG A 50 -4.66 11.31 27.02
CA ARG A 50 -4.53 12.55 26.24
C ARG A 50 -3.95 12.29 24.86
N LEU A 51 -4.34 13.12 23.88
CA LEU A 51 -3.77 13.07 22.55
C LEU A 51 -2.25 13.29 22.60
N LEU A 52 -1.50 12.49 21.84
CA LEU A 52 -0.06 12.61 21.73
C LEU A 52 0.32 13.79 20.84
N ASN A 53 1.37 14.50 21.24
CA ASN A 53 1.91 15.59 20.45
C ASN A 53 2.91 15.05 19.43
N GLU A 54 2.74 15.46 18.17
CA GLU A 54 3.65 15.12 17.08
C GLU A 54 4.86 16.05 17.07
N SER A 55 6.07 15.52 16.95
CA SER A 55 7.30 16.31 16.80
C SER A 55 7.55 16.73 15.36
N ASN A 56 8.03 17.97 15.18
CA ASN A 56 8.57 18.46 13.91
C ASN A 56 9.96 17.90 13.59
N LEU A 57 10.62 17.25 14.55
CA LEU A 57 11.96 16.70 14.37
C LEU A 57 11.92 15.47 13.47
N LYS A 58 12.97 15.29 12.65
CA LYS A 58 13.17 14.15 11.71
C LYS A 58 12.11 13.97 10.61
N ALA A 59 11.01 14.72 10.60
CA ALA A 59 9.96 14.63 9.57
C ALA A 59 10.45 14.99 8.15
N ASN A 60 11.50 15.81 8.04
CA ASN A 60 11.97 16.38 6.77
C ASN A 60 13.38 15.90 6.37
N GLY A 61 13.96 14.91 7.06
CA GLY A 61 15.31 14.39 6.80
C GLY A 61 16.49 15.29 7.23
N VAL A 62 16.21 16.52 7.68
CA VAL A 62 17.17 17.42 8.33
C VAL A 62 17.46 16.87 9.74
N GLU A 63 18.73 16.87 10.15
CA GLU A 63 19.19 16.32 11.45
C GLU A 63 18.88 14.82 11.67
N ARG A 64 18.67 14.04 10.61
CA ARG A 64 18.29 12.61 10.70
C ARG A 64 19.21 11.74 11.56
N PHE A 65 20.47 12.15 11.73
CA PHE A 65 21.48 11.43 12.51
C PHE A 65 21.70 11.96 13.93
N LEU A 66 21.01 13.05 14.31
CA LEU A 66 21.11 13.60 15.66
C LEU A 66 20.16 12.88 16.63
N TRP A 67 20.60 12.82 17.89
CA TRP A 67 19.82 12.30 19.01
C TRP A 67 19.10 13.47 19.66
N HIS A 68 17.79 13.54 19.45
CA HIS A 68 16.95 14.56 20.08
C HIS A 68 16.10 13.92 21.17
N LEU A 69 16.02 14.58 22.32
CA LEU A 69 15.04 14.28 23.35
C LEU A 69 13.68 14.90 22.98
N PRO A 70 12.55 14.36 23.47
CA PRO A 70 11.27 15.02 23.33
C PRO A 70 11.29 16.37 24.06
N ASP A 71 10.86 17.40 23.34
CA ASP A 71 10.79 18.77 23.84
C ASP A 71 9.53 19.43 23.27
N VAL A 72 8.80 20.10 24.17
CA VAL A 72 7.54 20.78 23.86
C VAL A 72 7.76 21.88 22.82
N ALA A 73 8.94 22.52 22.82
CA ALA A 73 9.29 23.54 21.83
C ALA A 73 9.34 23.00 20.38
N HIS A 74 9.51 21.69 20.21
CA HIS A 74 9.60 21.03 18.91
C HIS A 74 8.31 20.31 18.51
N PHE A 75 7.27 20.34 19.34
CA PHE A 75 5.98 19.78 18.96
C PHE A 75 5.29 20.69 17.94
N ARG A 76 4.57 20.05 17.03
CA ARG A 76 3.69 20.75 16.11
C ARG A 76 2.64 21.46 16.93
N THR A 77 2.57 22.77 16.78
CA THR A 77 1.40 23.57 17.15
C THR A 77 0.27 23.25 16.17
N PHE A 78 -0.29 22.04 16.24
CA PHE A 78 -1.44 21.67 15.44
C PHE A 78 -2.68 22.32 16.06
N GLY A 79 -3.08 23.45 15.49
CA GLY A 79 -4.28 24.18 15.88
C GLY A 79 -4.64 25.21 14.82
N SER A 80 -5.21 24.76 13.70
CA SER A 80 -6.10 25.58 12.83
C SER A 80 -6.61 24.78 11.61
N GLU A 81 -5.79 23.95 10.96
CA GLU A 81 -6.19 23.36 9.66
C GLU A 81 -7.03 22.06 9.75
N LEU A 82 -7.04 21.38 10.90
CA LEU A 82 -7.89 20.19 11.16
C LEU A 82 -9.21 20.53 11.89
N GLY A 83 -9.52 21.82 12.07
CA GLY A 83 -10.89 22.33 12.20
C GLY A 83 -11.81 21.80 13.31
N ALA A 84 -11.34 21.00 14.26
CA ALA A 84 -12.13 20.60 15.41
C ALA A 84 -11.21 20.31 16.59
N ASP A 85 -11.67 20.63 17.79
CA ASP A 85 -11.25 19.94 19.00
C ASP A 85 -11.35 18.43 18.73
N ILE A 86 -10.25 17.79 18.31
CA ILE A 86 -10.14 16.33 18.30
C ILE A 86 -10.04 15.93 19.76
N ALA A 87 -11.20 15.96 20.44
CA ALA A 87 -11.33 15.34 21.73
C ALA A 87 -10.91 13.88 21.56
N PRO A 88 -10.10 13.32 22.49
CA PRO A 88 -9.78 11.91 22.46
C PRO A 88 -11.09 11.13 22.47
N THR A 89 -11.51 10.66 21.29
CA THR A 89 -12.73 9.88 21.19
C THR A 89 -12.46 8.57 21.91
N GLY A 90 -13.48 8.02 22.59
CA GLY A 90 -13.33 6.73 23.28
C GLY A 90 -12.72 5.65 22.37
N THR A 91 -13.04 5.65 21.07
CA THR A 91 -12.45 4.75 20.07
C THR A 91 -10.95 4.93 19.86
N LEU A 92 -10.44 6.16 19.80
CA LEU A 92 -8.99 6.40 19.64
C LEU A 92 -8.20 5.93 20.85
N PHE A 93 -8.75 6.17 22.05
CA PHE A 93 -8.15 5.66 23.29
C PHE A 93 -8.16 4.13 23.32
N ARG A 94 -9.30 3.49 23.01
CA ARG A 94 -9.41 2.02 22.96
C ARG A 94 -8.42 1.41 21.97
N ILE A 95 -8.30 1.94 20.76
CA ILE A 95 -7.32 1.45 19.77
C ILE A 95 -5.89 1.61 20.27
N SER A 96 -5.57 2.76 20.87
CA SER A 96 -4.23 3.03 21.41
C SER A 96 -3.89 2.04 22.52
N LYS A 97 -4.82 1.83 23.45
CA LYS A 97 -4.68 0.86 24.55
C LYS A 97 -4.60 -0.58 24.03
N LEU A 98 -5.52 -0.99 23.17
CA LEU A 98 -5.52 -2.31 22.53
C LEU A 98 -4.19 -2.61 21.83
N THR A 99 -3.65 -1.64 21.09
CA THR A 99 -2.37 -1.81 20.38
C THR A 99 -1.23 -2.05 21.36
N VAL A 100 -1.15 -1.25 22.43
CA VAL A 100 -0.09 -1.37 23.44
C VAL A 100 -0.21 -2.67 24.22
N ASP A 101 -1.42 -3.01 24.66
CA ASP A 101 -1.70 -4.23 25.42
C ASP A 101 -1.37 -5.49 24.59
N LEU A 102 -1.74 -5.52 23.30
CA LEU A 102 -1.42 -6.63 22.39
C LEU A 102 0.09 -6.80 22.16
N ILE A 103 0.86 -5.72 22.15
CA ILE A 103 2.31 -5.78 21.91
C ILE A 103 3.05 -6.17 23.20
N ARG A 104 2.54 -5.74 24.36
CA ARG A 104 3.12 -6.06 25.67
C ARG A 104 2.77 -7.46 26.15
N ASP A 105 1.74 -8.09 25.61
CA ASP A 105 1.36 -9.45 26.01
C ASP A 105 2.44 -10.47 25.57
N GLU A 106 3.17 -11.00 26.54
CA GLU A 106 4.25 -11.97 26.32
C GLU A 106 3.72 -13.38 26.02
N THR A 107 2.45 -13.66 26.36
CA THR A 107 1.80 -14.95 26.11
C THR A 107 1.29 -15.05 24.68
N LEU A 108 0.97 -13.90 24.08
CA LEU A 108 0.55 -13.77 22.70
C LEU A 108 1.74 -14.02 21.77
N GLY A 109 1.84 -15.25 21.28
CA GLY A 109 2.74 -15.59 20.19
C GLY A 109 2.33 -14.96 18.86
N ARG A 110 2.76 -15.56 17.75
CA ARG A 110 2.35 -15.11 16.42
C ARG A 110 0.84 -15.34 16.22
N LEU A 111 0.11 -14.26 15.94
CA LEU A 111 -1.29 -14.36 15.54
C LEU A 111 -1.43 -15.08 14.19
N ASP A 112 -2.14 -16.20 14.20
CA ASP A 112 -2.57 -16.91 13.00
C ASP A 112 -3.74 -16.18 12.34
N VAL A 113 -3.56 -15.82 11.06
CA VAL A 113 -4.53 -15.04 10.27
C VAL A 113 -5.80 -15.83 9.97
N ALA A 114 -5.70 -17.15 9.78
CA ALA A 114 -6.87 -17.99 9.57
C ALA A 114 -7.73 -18.07 10.84
N GLN A 115 -7.10 -18.17 12.01
CA GLN A 115 -7.79 -18.10 13.31
C GLN A 115 -8.43 -16.73 13.54
N LEU A 116 -7.75 -15.64 13.19
CA LEU A 116 -8.35 -14.29 13.25
C LEU A 116 -9.60 -14.18 12.39
N HIS A 117 -9.58 -14.72 11.17
CA HIS A 117 -10.76 -14.68 10.29
C HIS A 117 -11.91 -15.55 10.82
N ARG A 118 -11.60 -16.68 11.46
CA ARG A 118 -12.60 -17.50 12.16
C ARG A 118 -13.23 -16.73 13.32
N LEU A 119 -12.41 -16.05 14.13
CA LEU A 119 -12.89 -15.17 15.19
C LEU A 119 -13.79 -14.08 14.64
N TYR A 120 -13.38 -13.36 13.59
CA TYR A 120 -14.21 -12.31 12.98
C TYR A 120 -15.55 -12.85 12.50
N ARG A 121 -15.56 -14.03 11.89
CA ARG A 121 -16.79 -14.68 11.46
C ARG A 121 -17.70 -15.02 12.63
N ALA A 122 -17.16 -15.57 13.72
CA ALA A 122 -17.93 -15.90 14.92
C ALA A 122 -18.55 -14.66 15.57
N GLU A 123 -17.79 -13.56 15.67
CA GLU A 123 -18.29 -12.29 16.22
C GLU A 123 -19.37 -11.65 15.32
N LEU A 124 -19.22 -11.75 14.00
CA LEU A 124 -20.24 -11.28 13.07
C LEU A 124 -21.51 -12.14 13.09
N ASP A 125 -21.37 -13.45 13.27
CA ASP A 125 -22.50 -14.37 13.41
C ASP A 125 -23.30 -14.09 14.69
N GLY A 126 -22.61 -13.88 15.81
CA GLY A 126 -23.23 -13.46 17.08
C GLY A 126 -23.97 -12.11 16.99
N ARG A 127 -23.68 -11.28 15.98
CA ARG A 127 -24.39 -10.04 15.66
C ARG A 127 -25.50 -10.20 14.62
N ASN A 128 -25.83 -11.43 14.20
CA ASN A 128 -26.77 -11.75 13.12
C ASN A 128 -26.39 -11.17 11.74
N LEU A 129 -25.09 -10.91 11.51
CA LEU A 129 -24.57 -10.35 10.26
C LEU A 129 -24.09 -11.43 9.27
N VAL A 130 -24.31 -12.70 9.59
CA VAL A 130 -24.10 -13.84 8.72
C VAL A 130 -25.48 -14.38 8.30
N THR A 131 -25.61 -14.80 7.05
CA THR A 131 -26.84 -15.39 6.51
C THR A 131 -26.94 -16.87 6.89
N ALA A 132 -28.15 -17.44 6.88
CA ALA A 132 -28.35 -18.86 7.16
C ALA A 132 -27.54 -19.80 6.24
N ARG A 133 -27.16 -19.34 5.04
CA ARG A 133 -26.29 -20.07 4.10
C ARG A 133 -24.79 -19.82 4.32
N GLY A 134 -24.42 -19.12 5.39
CA GLY A 134 -23.04 -18.79 5.74
C GLY A 134 -22.42 -17.61 4.97
N GLY A 135 -23.21 -16.85 4.20
CA GLY A 135 -22.75 -15.63 3.53
C GLY A 135 -22.71 -14.43 4.49
N PHE A 136 -21.97 -13.37 4.15
CA PHE A 136 -21.94 -12.15 4.95
C PHE A 136 -23.01 -11.15 4.47
N ARG A 137 -23.73 -10.49 5.39
CA ARG A 137 -24.59 -9.34 5.11
C ARG A 137 -23.75 -8.09 4.86
N LEU A 138 -22.96 -8.10 3.79
CA LEU A 138 -21.87 -7.16 3.56
C LEU A 138 -22.27 -5.68 3.60
N ARG A 139 -23.48 -5.32 3.15
CA ARG A 139 -23.95 -3.93 3.17
C ARG A 139 -24.23 -3.44 4.60
N GLU A 140 -24.84 -4.28 5.44
CA GLU A 140 -25.07 -3.98 6.86
C GLU A 140 -23.73 -3.88 7.62
N ILE A 141 -22.84 -4.86 7.40
CA ILE A 141 -21.48 -4.88 7.95
C ILE A 141 -20.72 -3.62 7.55
N ALA A 142 -20.77 -3.24 6.27
CA ALA A 142 -20.10 -2.04 5.77
C ALA A 142 -20.62 -0.75 6.41
N SER A 143 -21.93 -0.65 6.62
CA SER A 143 -22.53 0.50 7.29
C SER A 143 -22.11 0.60 8.77
N GLN A 144 -22.14 -0.51 9.51
CA GLN A 144 -21.71 -0.53 10.91
C GLN A 144 -20.20 -0.26 11.05
N PHE A 145 -19.39 -0.82 10.15
CA PHE A 145 -17.94 -0.61 10.16
C PHE A 145 -17.56 0.83 9.80
N GLU A 146 -18.20 1.42 8.79
CA GLU A 146 -17.97 2.82 8.41
C GLU A 146 -18.29 3.76 9.58
N ALA A 147 -19.44 3.56 10.24
CA ALA A 147 -19.81 4.35 11.42
C ALA A 147 -18.77 4.25 12.55
N HIS A 148 -18.18 3.07 12.75
CA HIS A 148 -17.15 2.85 13.76
C HIS A 148 -15.81 3.54 13.42
N VAL A 149 -15.38 3.50 12.15
CA VAL A 149 -14.08 4.07 11.74
C VAL A 149 -14.14 5.56 11.42
N ARG A 150 -15.32 6.13 11.21
CA ARG A 150 -15.51 7.55 10.88
C ARG A 150 -14.75 8.50 11.82
N PRO A 151 -14.78 8.35 13.16
CA PRO A 151 -14.03 9.23 14.06
C PRO A 151 -12.50 9.10 13.89
N LEU A 152 -12.00 7.92 13.53
CA LEU A 152 -10.57 7.66 13.38
C LEU A 152 -9.97 8.42 12.21
N ARG A 153 -10.76 8.64 11.16
CA ARG A 153 -10.33 9.31 9.91
C ARG A 153 -9.93 10.78 10.09
N GLN A 154 -10.20 11.36 11.26
CA GLN A 154 -9.70 12.70 11.62
C GLN A 154 -8.17 12.74 11.67
N LEU A 155 -7.52 11.60 11.90
CA LEU A 155 -6.07 11.51 11.91
C LEU A 155 -5.51 11.07 10.55
N PRO A 156 -4.43 11.70 10.06
CA PRO A 156 -3.83 11.38 8.76
C PRO A 156 -3.42 9.91 8.58
N GLU A 157 -2.98 9.23 9.65
CA GLU A 157 -2.59 7.81 9.59
C GLU A 157 -3.77 6.90 9.22
N PHE A 158 -4.98 7.24 9.66
CA PHE A 158 -6.20 6.49 9.41
C PHE A 158 -6.95 6.93 8.15
N ALA A 159 -6.40 7.84 7.34
CA ALA A 159 -7.02 8.30 6.10
C ALA A 159 -7.28 7.17 5.09
N ALA A 160 -6.59 6.03 5.21
CA ALA A 160 -6.80 4.83 4.40
C ALA A 160 -8.04 4.00 4.78
N LEU A 161 -8.67 4.27 5.93
CA LEU A 161 -9.93 3.67 6.34
C LEU A 161 -11.10 4.21 5.48
N PRO A 162 -12.15 3.40 5.25
CA PRO A 162 -13.21 3.75 4.30
C PRO A 162 -13.96 5.02 4.72
N ALA A 163 -14.18 5.90 3.75
CA ALA A 163 -14.89 7.16 3.92
C ALA A 163 -16.42 7.02 3.79
N THR A 164 -16.84 5.99 3.06
CA THR A 164 -18.23 5.76 2.69
C THR A 164 -18.56 4.29 2.87
N VAL A 165 -19.86 3.99 2.92
CA VAL A 165 -20.36 2.61 3.01
C VAL A 165 -19.91 1.78 1.81
N ASP A 166 -19.86 2.36 0.61
CA ASP A 166 -19.39 1.66 -0.59
C ASP A 166 -17.89 1.33 -0.53
N GLU A 167 -17.07 2.26 -0.05
CA GLU A 167 -15.66 1.97 0.19
C GLU A 167 -15.48 0.88 1.26
N ALA A 168 -16.26 0.92 2.34
CA ALA A 168 -16.24 -0.10 3.37
C ALA A 168 -16.63 -1.47 2.81
N TYR A 169 -17.66 -1.53 1.96
CA TYR A 169 -18.09 -2.75 1.27
C TYR A 169 -16.96 -3.36 0.43
N HIS A 170 -16.28 -2.55 -0.40
CA HIS A 170 -15.17 -3.02 -1.23
C HIS A 170 -13.92 -3.40 -0.43
N GLN A 171 -13.69 -2.80 0.74
CA GLN A 171 -12.60 -3.19 1.63
C GLN A 171 -12.92 -4.50 2.36
N LEU A 172 -14.10 -4.61 2.99
CA LEU A 172 -14.51 -5.76 3.79
C LEU A 172 -14.78 -7.01 2.96
N SER A 173 -15.32 -6.87 1.74
CA SER A 173 -15.51 -7.98 0.81
C SER A 173 -14.21 -8.73 0.47
N ARG A 174 -13.06 -8.07 0.60
CA ARG A 174 -11.72 -8.66 0.47
C ARG A 174 -11.15 -9.09 1.81
N HIS A 175 -11.34 -8.26 2.85
CA HIS A 175 -10.74 -8.48 4.17
C HIS A 175 -11.36 -9.64 4.95
N LEU A 176 -12.66 -9.89 4.79
CA LEU A 176 -13.37 -10.98 5.49
C LEU A 176 -13.22 -12.36 4.81
N ARG A 177 -12.58 -12.42 3.64
CA ARG A 177 -12.25 -13.69 2.96
C ARG A 177 -10.83 -14.11 3.29
N THR A 178 -10.53 -15.40 3.16
CA THR A 178 -9.17 -15.92 3.36
C THR A 178 -8.17 -15.12 2.53
N PRO A 179 -7.16 -14.48 3.14
CA PRO A 179 -6.30 -13.55 2.45
C PRO A 179 -5.34 -14.28 1.52
N ARG A 180 -5.20 -13.81 0.28
CA ARG A 180 -4.18 -14.28 -0.69
C ARG A 180 -2.87 -13.47 -0.60
N THR A 181 -2.87 -12.40 0.18
CA THR A 181 -1.77 -11.44 0.38
C THR A 181 -1.81 -10.91 1.81
N GLY A 182 -0.68 -10.46 2.36
CA GLY A 182 -0.62 -9.88 3.71
C GLY A 182 -1.48 -8.62 3.89
N THR A 183 -2.18 -8.54 5.01
CA THR A 183 -2.96 -7.36 5.43
C THR A 183 -2.16 -6.55 6.44
N HIS A 184 -2.24 -5.21 6.36
CA HIS A 184 -1.56 -4.32 7.30
C HIS A 184 -2.07 -4.55 8.74
N PRO A 185 -1.19 -4.69 9.76
CA PRO A 185 -1.58 -4.97 11.15
C PRO A 185 -2.62 -4.00 11.72
N LEU A 186 -2.51 -2.70 11.40
CA LEU A 186 -3.46 -1.68 11.85
C LEU A 186 -4.90 -1.97 11.40
N ARG A 187 -5.12 -2.65 10.27
CA ARG A 187 -6.47 -3.07 9.87
C ARG A 187 -7.03 -4.18 10.76
N HIS A 188 -6.17 -5.10 11.22
CA HIS A 188 -6.58 -6.13 12.16
C HIS A 188 -6.89 -5.52 13.53
N ILE A 189 -6.08 -4.57 14.01
CA ILE A 189 -6.34 -3.86 15.26
C ILE A 189 -7.70 -3.14 15.22
N VAL A 190 -7.99 -2.41 14.15
CA VAL A 190 -9.31 -1.74 13.99
C VAL A 190 -10.46 -2.75 13.93
N MET A 191 -10.28 -3.90 13.27
CA MET A 191 -11.29 -4.97 13.27
C MET A 191 -11.49 -5.57 14.66
N ILE A 192 -10.43 -5.74 15.44
CA ILE A 192 -10.48 -6.27 16.80
C ILE A 192 -11.21 -5.28 17.72
N ASP A 193 -10.89 -3.97 17.68
CA ASP A 193 -11.62 -2.95 18.44
C ASP A 193 -13.11 -2.93 18.06
N TRP A 194 -13.43 -3.05 16.77
CA TRP A 194 -14.81 -3.03 16.31
C TRP A 194 -15.63 -4.27 16.72
N LEU A 195 -15.04 -5.46 16.57
CA LEU A 195 -15.75 -6.73 16.77
C LEU A 195 -15.72 -7.21 18.21
N VAL A 196 -14.59 -7.02 18.89
CA VAL A 196 -14.37 -7.57 20.23
C VAL A 196 -14.28 -6.47 21.28
N GLY A 197 -13.60 -5.36 20.96
CA GLY A 197 -13.40 -4.23 21.85
C GLY A 197 -11.98 -4.21 22.43
N ASP A 198 -11.81 -4.70 23.64
CA ASP A 198 -10.54 -4.67 24.38
C ASP A 198 -9.65 -5.90 24.19
N CYS A 199 -8.41 -5.79 24.69
CA CYS A 199 -7.38 -6.82 24.56
C CYS A 199 -7.74 -8.11 25.32
N GLU A 200 -8.20 -7.98 26.57
CA GLU A 200 -8.52 -9.12 27.43
C GLU A 200 -9.59 -10.02 26.79
N ARG A 201 -10.69 -9.41 26.36
CA ARG A 201 -11.77 -10.13 25.67
C ARG A 201 -11.29 -10.70 24.34
N PHE A 202 -10.43 -10.00 23.61
CA PHE A 202 -9.83 -10.53 22.38
C PHE A 202 -9.01 -11.80 22.66
N LEU A 203 -8.12 -11.77 23.65
CA LEU A 203 -7.27 -12.91 23.99
C LEU A 203 -8.10 -14.12 24.43
N GLU A 204 -9.12 -13.91 25.26
CA GLU A 204 -10.04 -14.96 25.70
C GLU A 204 -10.76 -15.60 24.51
N ARG A 205 -11.37 -14.77 23.63
CA ARG A 205 -12.10 -15.26 22.45
C ARG A 205 -11.18 -15.93 21.43
N TYR A 206 -9.98 -15.39 21.24
CA TYR A 206 -8.99 -15.97 20.34
C TYR A 206 -8.53 -17.35 20.83
N ALA A 207 -8.22 -17.47 22.13
CA ALA A 207 -7.87 -18.75 22.74
C ALA A 207 -9.01 -19.79 22.64
N GLN A 208 -10.27 -19.37 22.81
CA GLN A 208 -11.43 -20.24 22.61
C GLN A 208 -11.53 -20.77 21.17
N VAL A 209 -11.28 -19.93 20.16
CA VAL A 209 -11.31 -20.34 18.75
C VAL A 209 -10.18 -21.31 18.44
N VAL A 210 -8.97 -21.05 18.95
CA VAL A 210 -7.81 -21.94 18.79
C VAL A 210 -8.08 -23.30 19.45
N SER A 211 -8.58 -23.30 20.69
CA SER A 211 -8.86 -24.51 21.46
C SER A 211 -9.97 -25.37 20.85
N LYS A 212 -11.10 -24.76 20.45
CA LYS A 212 -12.19 -25.49 19.78
C LYS A 212 -11.72 -26.19 18.53
N TRP A 213 -10.82 -25.56 17.77
CA TRP A 213 -10.28 -26.17 16.56
C TRP A 213 -9.30 -27.31 16.87
N GLN A 214 -8.46 -27.18 17.90
CA GLN A 214 -7.58 -28.27 18.36
C GLN A 214 -8.37 -29.48 18.88
N VAL A 215 -9.52 -29.26 19.55
CA VAL A 215 -10.41 -30.34 20.03
C VAL A 215 -11.16 -31.01 18.87
N HIS A 216 -11.65 -30.25 17.88
CA HIS A 216 -12.26 -30.84 16.68
C HIS A 216 -11.26 -31.60 15.80
N ALA A 217 -9.99 -31.19 15.79
CA ALA A 217 -8.92 -31.94 15.13
C ALA A 217 -8.61 -33.28 15.83
N SER A 218 -8.93 -33.42 17.12
CA SER A 218 -8.65 -34.65 17.90
C SER A 218 -9.87 -35.58 18.10
N GLN A 219 -11.11 -35.12 17.85
CA GLN A 219 -12.33 -35.94 18.00
C GLN A 219 -13.09 -36.23 16.69
N GLY A 220 -12.62 -35.72 15.56
CA GLY A 220 -13.13 -36.09 14.25
C GLY A 220 -12.36 -37.25 13.63
N LYS A 221 -13.03 -38.34 13.26
CA LYS A 221 -12.61 -39.10 12.07
C LYS A 221 -12.74 -38.14 10.87
N HIS A 222 -11.66 -37.45 10.55
CA HIS A 222 -11.48 -36.67 9.33
C HIS A 222 -10.11 -37.10 8.79
N ASP A 223 -10.04 -37.65 7.57
CA ASP A 223 -9.83 -36.82 6.38
C ASP A 223 -8.83 -35.70 6.72
N GLU A 224 -7.56 -36.11 6.70
CA GLU A 224 -6.39 -35.31 6.96
C GLU A 224 -6.38 -34.09 6.02
N PHE A 225 -6.73 -32.94 6.58
CA PHE A 225 -6.22 -31.67 6.09
C PHE A 225 -5.48 -31.00 7.24
N GLU A 226 -4.36 -31.61 7.63
CA GLU A 226 -3.29 -30.87 8.27
C GLU A 226 -2.75 -29.86 7.25
N PRO A 227 -2.78 -28.54 7.55
CA PRO A 227 -1.85 -27.64 6.92
C PRO A 227 -0.48 -27.93 7.54
N HIS A 228 0.19 -28.98 7.05
CA HIS A 228 1.62 -29.07 7.22
C HIS A 228 2.23 -27.79 6.65
N LEU A 229 2.76 -26.96 7.55
CA LEU A 229 4.01 -26.27 7.28
C LEU A 229 5.03 -27.37 6.98
N ALA A 230 5.00 -27.87 5.75
CA ALA A 230 6.06 -28.70 5.25
C ALA A 230 7.36 -27.91 5.38
N PRO A 231 8.45 -28.55 5.85
CA PRO A 231 9.78 -28.04 5.58
C PRO A 231 9.87 -27.75 4.08
N LEU A 232 10.64 -26.75 3.67
CA LEU A 232 11.00 -26.54 2.28
C LEU A 232 11.62 -27.84 1.70
N HIS A 233 10.81 -28.75 1.16
CA HIS A 233 11.21 -30.04 0.58
C HIS A 233 10.34 -30.33 -0.64
N GLY A 234 11.02 -30.65 -1.76
CA GLY A 234 10.56 -31.48 -2.88
C GLY A 234 9.30 -31.04 -3.63
N ASP A 235 9.42 -30.72 -4.91
CA ASP A 235 8.28 -30.43 -5.77
C ASP A 235 7.40 -31.69 -5.84
N LYS A 236 6.13 -31.67 -5.41
CA LYS A 236 5.18 -32.81 -5.55
C LYS A 236 5.07 -33.34 -6.99
N LYS A 237 5.57 -32.57 -7.96
CA LYS A 237 5.77 -32.96 -9.36
C LYS A 237 6.89 -34.00 -9.53
N GLU A 238 8.00 -33.88 -8.80
CA GLU A 238 9.11 -34.83 -8.77
C GLU A 238 8.64 -36.19 -8.23
N ASP A 239 7.87 -36.20 -7.14
CA ASP A 239 7.28 -37.44 -6.59
C ASP A 239 6.29 -38.08 -7.58
N LEU A 240 5.47 -37.27 -8.27
CA LEU A 240 4.58 -37.76 -9.32
C LEU A 240 5.35 -38.39 -10.49
N ALA A 241 6.47 -37.79 -10.89
CA ALA A 241 7.31 -38.35 -11.94
C ALA A 241 7.97 -39.66 -11.50
N ALA A 242 8.49 -39.75 -10.28
CA ALA A 242 9.06 -40.98 -9.73
C ALA A 242 8.01 -42.11 -9.68
N LEU A 243 6.78 -41.83 -9.24
CA LEU A 243 5.70 -42.82 -9.21
C LEU A 243 5.32 -43.35 -10.61
N ILE A 244 5.39 -42.49 -11.63
CA ILE A 244 5.02 -42.89 -13.00
C ILE A 244 6.20 -43.56 -13.74
N GLN A 245 7.41 -43.04 -13.59
CA GLN A 245 8.60 -43.48 -14.33
C GLN A 245 9.31 -44.65 -13.65
N ASP A 246 9.46 -44.62 -12.33
CA ASP A 246 10.25 -45.62 -11.59
C ASP A 246 9.38 -46.78 -11.09
N HIS A 247 8.15 -46.47 -10.66
CA HIS A 247 7.22 -47.47 -10.14
C HIS A 247 6.19 -47.98 -11.18
N GLY A 248 6.17 -47.39 -12.39
CA GLY A 248 5.28 -47.80 -13.48
C GLY A 248 3.78 -47.58 -13.18
N SER A 249 3.45 -46.77 -12.17
CA SER A 249 2.08 -46.53 -11.77
C SER A 249 1.31 -45.76 -12.84
N SER A 250 0.06 -46.14 -13.08
CA SER A 250 -0.82 -45.34 -13.93
C SER A 250 -1.02 -43.95 -13.33
N VAL A 251 -1.18 -42.91 -14.17
CA VAL A 251 -1.38 -41.53 -13.71
C VAL A 251 -2.55 -41.40 -12.74
N ARG A 252 -3.57 -42.26 -12.85
CA ARG A 252 -4.70 -42.29 -11.91
C ARG A 252 -4.32 -42.88 -10.56
N ALA A 253 -3.48 -43.91 -10.53
CA ALA A 253 -2.97 -44.50 -9.28
C ALA A 253 -2.03 -43.51 -8.58
N ALA A 254 -1.08 -42.93 -9.32
CA ALA A 254 -0.15 -41.92 -8.78
C ALA A 254 -0.90 -40.66 -8.29
N ALA A 255 -1.97 -40.24 -8.98
CA ALA A 255 -2.81 -39.13 -8.52
C ALA A 255 -3.55 -39.43 -7.21
N ALA A 256 -4.07 -40.66 -7.06
CA ALA A 256 -4.77 -41.09 -5.85
C ALA A 256 -3.80 -41.19 -4.66
N GLU A 257 -2.59 -41.71 -4.89
CA GLU A 257 -1.53 -41.83 -3.88
C GLU A 257 -1.02 -40.46 -3.40
N LEU A 258 -0.91 -39.49 -4.31
CA LEU A 258 -0.49 -38.11 -3.98
C LEU A 258 -1.65 -37.20 -3.52
N GLY A 259 -2.89 -37.70 -3.46
CA GLY A 259 -4.06 -36.93 -3.05
C GLY A 259 -4.41 -35.77 -4.00
N ILE A 260 -4.08 -35.88 -5.30
CA ILE A 260 -4.36 -34.86 -6.32
C ILE A 260 -5.40 -35.34 -7.33
N ASP A 261 -6.12 -34.40 -7.96
CA ASP A 261 -7.05 -34.77 -9.02
C ASP A 261 -6.31 -35.29 -10.27
N THR A 262 -6.94 -36.23 -10.98
CA THR A 262 -6.32 -36.89 -12.14
C THR A 262 -6.01 -35.94 -13.28
N ALA A 263 -6.77 -34.85 -13.46
CA ALA A 263 -6.51 -33.87 -14.50
C ALA A 263 -5.31 -32.97 -14.15
N THR A 264 -5.10 -32.66 -12.87
CA THR A 264 -3.91 -31.97 -12.37
C THR A 264 -2.67 -32.85 -12.49
N ALA A 265 -2.76 -34.14 -12.14
CA ALA A 265 -1.68 -35.10 -12.36
C ALA A 265 -1.31 -35.22 -13.86
N MET A 266 -2.31 -35.29 -14.75
CA MET A 266 -2.07 -35.29 -16.20
C MET A 266 -1.40 -34.00 -16.68
N ALA A 267 -1.77 -32.84 -16.12
CA ALA A 267 -1.16 -31.56 -16.49
C ALA A 267 0.30 -31.45 -15.99
N TRP A 268 0.61 -31.99 -14.82
CA TRP A 268 1.98 -32.05 -14.29
C TRP A 268 2.85 -33.04 -15.06
N ALA A 269 2.33 -34.23 -15.34
CA ALA A 269 3.00 -35.22 -16.19
C ALA A 269 3.32 -34.64 -17.57
N ALA A 270 2.38 -33.89 -18.18
CA ALA A 270 2.60 -33.20 -19.45
C ALA A 270 3.65 -32.07 -19.37
N GLN A 271 3.71 -31.32 -18.26
CA GLN A 271 4.76 -30.32 -18.02
C GLN A 271 6.15 -30.95 -17.90
N MET A 272 6.24 -32.20 -17.44
CA MET A 272 7.47 -32.95 -17.25
C MET A 272 7.84 -33.83 -18.47
N GLY A 273 7.08 -33.73 -19.56
CA GLY A 273 7.36 -34.50 -20.79
C GLY A 273 6.94 -35.96 -20.75
N ILE A 274 6.16 -36.38 -19.75
CA ILE A 274 5.72 -37.78 -19.58
C ILE A 274 4.50 -38.04 -20.46
N GLN A 275 4.64 -38.98 -21.41
CA GLN A 275 3.58 -39.34 -22.33
C GLN A 275 2.54 -40.26 -21.67
N VAL A 276 1.35 -39.71 -21.42
CA VAL A 276 0.23 -40.46 -20.82
C VAL A 276 -0.64 -41.07 -21.92
N SER A 277 -0.72 -42.40 -21.99
CA SER A 277 -1.60 -43.12 -22.93
C SER A 277 -3.08 -42.82 -22.63
N ARG A 278 -3.88 -42.46 -23.63
CA ARG A 278 -5.30 -42.11 -23.46
C ARG A 278 -6.21 -43.03 -24.28
N ARG A 279 -7.40 -43.31 -23.74
CA ARG A 279 -8.54 -43.89 -24.47
C ARG A 279 -9.55 -42.77 -24.79
N PRO A 280 -9.65 -42.28 -26.04
CA PRO A 280 -10.55 -41.16 -26.38
C PRO A 280 -12.02 -41.62 -26.32
N LYS A 281 -12.91 -40.83 -25.74
CA LYS A 281 -14.36 -41.09 -25.79
C LYS A 281 -15.18 -40.10 -26.63
N LYS A 282 -14.68 -38.91 -27.02
CA LYS A 282 -15.55 -37.87 -27.66
C LYS A 282 -14.93 -36.88 -28.68
N LEU A 283 -13.61 -36.83 -28.91
CA LEU A 283 -13.02 -35.93 -29.90
C LEU A 283 -12.43 -36.75 -31.05
N LYS A 284 -12.87 -36.51 -32.29
CA LYS A 284 -12.25 -37.10 -33.49
C LYS A 284 -10.78 -36.67 -33.55
N HIS A 285 -9.89 -37.60 -33.88
CA HIS A 285 -8.43 -37.39 -33.88
C HIS A 285 -8.03 -36.16 -34.71
N GLU A 286 -8.65 -35.99 -35.88
CA GLU A 286 -8.43 -34.87 -36.81
C GLU A 286 -8.73 -33.49 -36.20
N ILE A 287 -9.83 -33.36 -35.45
CA ILE A 287 -10.21 -32.08 -34.79
C ILE A 287 -9.17 -31.71 -33.72
N ARG A 288 -8.59 -32.70 -33.04
CA ARG A 288 -7.57 -32.48 -32.02
C ARG A 288 -6.26 -31.97 -32.61
N GLU A 289 -5.81 -32.53 -33.73
CA GLU A 289 -4.57 -32.10 -34.38
C GLU A 289 -4.67 -30.66 -34.88
N SER A 290 -5.79 -30.32 -35.54
CA SER A 290 -6.09 -28.95 -35.96
C SER A 290 -6.19 -27.98 -34.78
N LEU A 291 -6.81 -28.41 -33.67
CA LEU A 291 -6.88 -27.64 -32.42
C LEU A 291 -5.49 -27.35 -31.85
N ILE A 292 -4.60 -28.35 -31.82
CA ILE A 292 -3.23 -28.21 -31.32
C ILE A 292 -2.42 -27.28 -32.23
N ALA A 293 -2.55 -27.39 -33.55
CA ALA A 293 -1.88 -26.51 -34.50
C ALA A 293 -2.25 -25.03 -34.26
N ARG A 294 -3.55 -24.73 -34.16
CA ARG A 294 -4.05 -23.37 -33.89
C ARG A 294 -3.59 -22.81 -32.54
N LEU A 295 -3.52 -23.66 -31.51
CA LEU A 295 -2.96 -23.27 -30.21
C LEU A 295 -1.44 -23.07 -30.25
N ARG A 296 -0.69 -23.81 -31.08
CA ARG A 296 0.74 -23.54 -31.29
C ARG A 296 0.98 -22.20 -31.97
N GLU A 297 0.05 -21.75 -32.82
CA GLU A 297 0.04 -20.41 -33.41
C GLU A 297 -0.37 -19.29 -32.42
N GLY A 298 -0.68 -19.61 -31.16
CA GLY A 298 -1.02 -18.61 -30.14
C GLY A 298 -2.48 -18.13 -30.18
N ALA A 299 -3.37 -18.80 -30.92
CA ALA A 299 -4.78 -18.44 -31.02
C ALA A 299 -5.47 -18.34 -29.64
N ASP A 300 -6.46 -17.45 -29.54
CA ASP A 300 -7.21 -17.27 -28.30
C ASP A 300 -8.12 -18.47 -27.99
N LYS A 301 -8.22 -18.85 -26.71
CA LYS A 301 -9.00 -20.01 -26.28
C LYS A 301 -10.48 -19.91 -26.66
N ALA A 302 -11.07 -18.72 -26.59
CA ALA A 302 -12.47 -18.50 -26.92
C ALA A 302 -12.69 -18.55 -28.44
N ALA A 303 -11.78 -17.96 -29.22
CA ALA A 303 -11.84 -18.02 -30.69
C ALA A 303 -11.75 -19.47 -31.20
N VAL A 304 -10.80 -20.24 -30.65
CA VAL A 304 -10.60 -21.65 -30.98
C VAL A 304 -11.79 -22.52 -30.54
N ALA A 305 -12.40 -22.22 -29.40
CA ALA A 305 -13.61 -22.91 -28.94
C ALA A 305 -14.78 -22.74 -29.92
N ILE A 306 -14.96 -21.53 -30.46
CA ILE A 306 -15.97 -21.21 -31.48
C ILE A 306 -15.64 -21.92 -32.80
N GLU A 307 -14.39 -21.80 -33.28
CA GLU A 307 -13.92 -22.35 -34.56
C GLU A 307 -14.19 -23.87 -34.67
N PHE A 308 -13.92 -24.61 -33.59
CA PHE A 308 -14.11 -26.07 -33.56
C PHE A 308 -15.42 -26.53 -32.92
N SER A 309 -16.32 -25.61 -32.54
CA SER A 309 -17.61 -25.92 -31.88
C SER A 309 -17.46 -26.80 -30.62
N ILE A 310 -16.49 -26.46 -29.76
CA ILE A 310 -16.18 -27.17 -28.51
C ILE A 310 -16.21 -26.21 -27.32
N SER A 311 -16.31 -26.74 -26.09
CA SER A 311 -16.29 -25.89 -24.89
C SER A 311 -14.90 -25.32 -24.61
N VAL A 312 -14.84 -24.12 -24.03
CA VAL A 312 -13.59 -23.46 -23.61
C VAL A 312 -12.84 -24.31 -22.57
N GLU A 313 -13.55 -25.04 -21.72
CA GLU A 313 -12.97 -26.01 -20.78
C GLU A 313 -12.25 -27.14 -21.53
N THR A 314 -12.81 -27.63 -22.64
CA THR A 314 -12.19 -28.67 -23.46
C THR A 314 -10.89 -28.17 -24.09
N VAL A 315 -10.89 -26.95 -24.64
CA VAL A 315 -9.68 -26.28 -25.17
C VAL A 315 -8.63 -26.11 -24.07
N THR A 316 -9.04 -25.68 -22.88
CA THR A 316 -8.15 -25.49 -21.73
C THR A 316 -7.55 -26.81 -21.24
N HIS A 317 -8.33 -27.89 -21.26
CA HIS A 317 -7.84 -29.22 -20.90
C HIS A 317 -6.84 -29.75 -21.92
N VAL A 318 -7.08 -29.59 -23.23
CA VAL A 318 -6.11 -29.94 -24.27
C VAL A 318 -4.82 -29.12 -24.10
N LEU A 319 -4.94 -27.81 -23.94
CA LEU A 319 -3.79 -26.91 -23.74
C LEU A 319 -2.90 -27.31 -22.56
N ARG A 320 -3.48 -27.77 -21.45
CA ARG A 320 -2.75 -28.12 -20.22
C ARG A 320 -2.23 -29.55 -20.19
N THR A 321 -2.80 -30.45 -20.99
CA THR A 321 -2.47 -31.87 -20.96
C THR A 321 -1.62 -32.32 -22.14
N GLU A 322 -1.46 -31.49 -23.17
CA GLU A 322 -0.49 -31.72 -24.24
C GLU A 322 0.91 -31.26 -23.82
N ILE A 323 1.89 -32.13 -24.04
CA ILE A 323 3.29 -31.88 -23.68
C ILE A 323 3.81 -30.65 -24.43
N GLY A 324 4.36 -29.69 -23.70
CA GLY A 324 4.96 -28.47 -24.25
C GLY A 324 4.00 -27.49 -24.95
N LEU A 325 2.72 -27.82 -25.11
CA LEU A 325 1.76 -26.96 -25.81
C LEU A 325 1.45 -25.68 -25.02
N HIS A 326 1.33 -25.79 -23.69
CA HIS A 326 1.03 -24.63 -22.85
C HIS A 326 2.16 -23.60 -22.86
N SER A 327 3.42 -24.05 -22.78
CA SER A 327 4.59 -23.17 -22.81
C SER A 327 4.75 -22.54 -24.20
N ALA A 328 4.62 -23.32 -25.28
CA ALA A 328 4.67 -22.82 -26.65
C ALA A 328 3.57 -21.77 -26.91
N TRP A 329 2.32 -22.04 -26.53
CA TRP A 329 1.20 -21.10 -26.66
C TRP A 329 1.45 -19.80 -25.88
N LYS A 330 2.00 -19.90 -24.66
CA LYS A 330 2.30 -18.72 -23.83
C LYS A 330 3.41 -17.87 -24.45
N GLU A 331 4.45 -18.50 -24.97
CA GLU A 331 5.58 -17.83 -25.63
C GLU A 331 5.11 -17.09 -26.89
N VAL A 332 4.38 -17.77 -27.78
CA VAL A 332 3.89 -17.16 -29.03
C VAL A 332 2.95 -15.98 -28.73
N ARG A 333 2.07 -16.11 -27.74
CA ARG A 333 1.21 -14.99 -27.33
C ARG A 333 1.96 -13.85 -26.68
N PHE A 334 3.01 -14.14 -25.92
CA PHE A 334 3.88 -13.11 -25.39
C PHE A 334 4.56 -12.34 -26.52
N GLN A 335 5.07 -13.04 -27.54
CA GLN A 335 5.66 -12.43 -28.72
C GLN A 335 4.65 -11.59 -29.53
N HIS A 336 3.41 -12.08 -29.72
CA HIS A 336 2.36 -11.28 -30.35
C HIS A 336 2.05 -10.01 -29.56
N ALA A 337 1.81 -10.13 -28.24
CA ALA A 337 1.56 -8.97 -27.39
C ALA A 337 2.74 -7.99 -27.37
N LEU A 338 3.97 -8.51 -27.44
CA LEU A 338 5.18 -7.71 -27.56
C LEU A 338 5.20 -6.93 -28.87
N ASN A 339 4.99 -7.60 -29.99
CA ASN A 339 4.99 -6.99 -31.32
C ASN A 339 3.85 -5.97 -31.47
N ASP A 340 2.65 -6.27 -30.98
CA ASP A 340 1.51 -5.34 -31.00
C ASP A 340 1.82 -4.09 -30.16
N ALA A 341 2.37 -4.27 -28.97
CA ALA A 341 2.75 -3.15 -28.11
C ALA A 341 3.88 -2.31 -28.72
N ARG A 342 4.87 -2.95 -29.36
CA ARG A 342 5.95 -2.29 -30.10
C ARG A 342 5.41 -1.50 -31.29
N ALA A 343 4.59 -2.11 -32.14
CA ALA A 343 3.99 -1.47 -33.31
C ALA A 343 3.11 -0.27 -32.93
N LEU A 344 2.31 -0.40 -31.86
CA LEU A 344 1.51 0.71 -31.34
C LEU A 344 2.40 1.85 -30.84
N TRP A 345 3.48 1.53 -30.11
CA TRP A 345 4.42 2.53 -29.61
C TRP A 345 5.23 3.21 -30.73
N GLU A 346 5.66 2.45 -31.74
CA GLU A 346 6.33 2.98 -32.94
C GLU A 346 5.39 3.87 -33.77
N GLY A 347 4.14 3.45 -33.95
CA GLY A 347 3.10 4.28 -34.59
C GLY A 347 2.89 5.59 -33.83
N LEU A 348 2.75 5.54 -32.51
CA LEU A 348 2.60 6.74 -31.68
C LEU A 348 3.81 7.67 -31.77
N THR A 349 5.02 7.11 -31.73
CA THR A 349 6.28 7.86 -31.82
C THR A 349 6.46 8.49 -33.21
N SER A 350 6.06 7.78 -34.27
CA SER A 350 6.14 8.27 -35.65
C SER A 350 5.11 9.36 -35.95
N SER A 351 3.86 9.18 -35.53
CA SER A 351 2.79 10.19 -35.71
C SER A 351 3.01 11.45 -34.87
N HIS A 352 3.80 11.35 -33.79
CA HIS A 352 4.03 12.44 -32.85
C HIS A 352 5.53 12.65 -32.57
N ALA A 353 6.36 12.60 -33.62
CA ALA A 353 7.83 12.71 -33.51
C ALA A 353 8.32 14.03 -32.84
N HIS A 354 7.48 15.07 -32.81
CA HIS A 354 7.75 16.35 -32.17
C HIS A 354 7.40 16.39 -30.67
N LEU A 355 6.68 15.38 -30.15
CA LEU A 355 6.26 15.30 -28.75
C LEU A 355 7.26 14.47 -27.93
N GLY A 356 7.65 14.98 -26.76
CA GLY A 356 8.53 14.24 -25.86
C GLY A 356 7.88 12.99 -25.27
N ILE A 357 8.70 11.99 -24.92
CA ILE A 357 8.28 10.70 -24.32
C ILE A 357 7.33 10.87 -23.13
N LYS A 358 7.49 11.93 -22.34
CA LYS A 358 6.61 12.25 -21.21
C LYS A 358 5.15 12.44 -21.64
N LEU A 359 4.93 13.06 -22.80
CA LEU A 359 3.59 13.29 -23.34
C LEU A 359 3.07 12.04 -24.06
N LEU A 360 3.92 11.33 -24.81
CA LEU A 360 3.57 10.03 -25.42
C LEU A 360 3.12 9.01 -24.36
N ARG A 361 3.81 8.96 -23.21
CA ARG A 361 3.41 8.15 -22.05
C ARG A 361 2.02 8.52 -21.52
N ARG A 362 1.65 9.80 -21.55
CA ARG A 362 0.34 10.27 -21.10
C ARG A 362 -0.76 9.94 -22.10
N MET A 363 -0.43 9.90 -23.39
CA MET A 363 -1.36 9.51 -24.45
C MET A 363 -1.68 8.01 -24.42
N HIS A 364 -0.69 7.15 -24.14
CA HIS A 364 -0.92 5.70 -24.06
C HIS A 364 -0.23 5.04 -22.85
N PRO A 365 -0.73 5.26 -21.63
CA PRO A 365 -0.07 4.81 -20.40
C PRO A 365 -0.02 3.29 -20.25
N ALA A 366 -1.02 2.58 -20.80
CA ALA A 366 -1.10 1.12 -20.74
C ALA A 366 0.03 0.46 -21.54
N THR A 367 0.27 0.87 -22.79
CA THR A 367 1.35 0.33 -23.64
C THR A 367 2.71 0.66 -23.06
N TYR A 368 2.94 1.91 -22.63
CA TYR A 368 4.22 2.28 -22.00
C TYR A 368 4.50 1.44 -20.75
N ALA A 369 3.51 1.29 -19.86
CA ALA A 369 3.68 0.50 -18.64
C ALA A 369 3.85 -1.01 -18.91
N TRP A 370 3.27 -1.53 -19.99
CA TRP A 370 3.44 -2.92 -20.40
C TRP A 370 4.83 -3.15 -21.00
N LEU A 371 5.28 -2.32 -21.94
CA LEU A 371 6.62 -2.39 -22.53
C LEU A 371 7.72 -2.17 -21.48
N TYR A 372 7.53 -1.23 -20.55
CA TYR A 372 8.51 -1.01 -19.48
C TYR A 372 8.74 -2.25 -18.61
N ARG A 373 7.72 -3.09 -18.40
CA ARG A 373 7.80 -4.30 -17.59
C ARG A 373 8.34 -5.51 -18.36
N ASN A 374 8.01 -5.60 -19.64
CA ASN A 374 8.27 -6.80 -20.45
C ASN A 374 9.41 -6.64 -21.46
N ASP A 375 9.79 -5.41 -21.82
CA ASP A 375 10.80 -5.10 -22.83
C ASP A 375 11.37 -3.67 -22.69
N ARG A 376 12.05 -3.45 -21.57
CA ARG A 376 12.59 -2.12 -21.20
C ARG A 376 13.73 -1.68 -22.11
N THR A 377 14.57 -2.60 -22.56
CA THR A 377 15.75 -2.32 -23.39
C THR A 377 15.34 -1.75 -24.74
N TRP A 378 14.36 -2.36 -25.41
CA TRP A 378 13.80 -1.83 -26.66
C TRP A 378 13.13 -0.47 -26.47
N LEU A 379 12.37 -0.29 -25.38
CA LEU A 379 11.68 0.98 -25.09
C LEU A 379 12.66 2.15 -24.88
N VAL A 380 13.79 1.88 -24.23
CA VAL A 380 14.87 2.88 -24.04
C VAL A 380 15.61 3.13 -25.36
N ALA A 381 15.83 2.11 -26.19
CA ALA A 381 16.47 2.28 -27.50
C ALA A 381 15.60 3.09 -28.49
N GLN A 382 14.27 2.95 -28.44
CA GLN A 382 13.32 3.71 -29.25
C GLN A 382 13.04 5.13 -28.71
N SER A 383 13.61 5.47 -27.57
CA SER A 383 13.53 6.82 -27.01
C SER A 383 14.61 7.68 -27.68
N PRO A 384 14.27 8.84 -28.30
CA PRO A 384 15.28 9.74 -28.85
C PRO A 384 16.37 10.00 -27.82
N ALA A 385 17.64 9.96 -28.27
CA ALA A 385 18.78 10.24 -27.41
C ALA A 385 18.49 11.51 -26.60
N TYR A 386 18.60 11.39 -25.28
CA TYR A 386 18.37 12.47 -24.35
C TYR A 386 19.33 13.62 -24.66
N VAL A 387 18.93 14.55 -25.51
CA VAL A 387 19.58 15.84 -25.63
C VAL A 387 19.25 16.54 -24.33
N THR A 388 20.24 16.66 -23.44
CA THR A 388 20.23 17.66 -22.38
C THR A 388 20.00 19.00 -23.04
N ARG A 389 18.73 19.41 -23.16
CA ARG A 389 18.37 20.76 -23.57
C ARG A 389 18.93 21.67 -22.50
N THR A 390 19.99 22.39 -22.86
CA THR A 390 20.42 23.59 -22.16
C THR A 390 19.18 24.43 -21.88
N SER A 391 19.02 24.82 -20.62
CA SER A 391 17.84 25.50 -20.13
C SER A 391 17.55 26.73 -20.97
N LYS A 392 16.51 26.67 -21.81
CA LYS A 392 15.80 27.84 -22.28
C LYS A 392 14.35 27.48 -22.56
N ASP A 393 13.52 28.31 -21.95
CA ASP A 393 12.09 28.51 -22.15
C ASP A 393 11.15 27.39 -21.69
N SER A 394 10.94 27.32 -20.37
CA SER A 394 9.64 26.95 -19.84
C SER A 394 8.94 28.20 -19.32
N THR A 395 7.92 28.64 -20.07
CA THR A 395 6.69 29.30 -19.60
C THR A 395 6.87 30.23 -18.40
N SER A 396 6.93 31.53 -18.70
CA SER A 396 6.92 32.66 -17.77
C SER A 396 6.19 32.34 -16.46
N VAL A 397 6.97 31.94 -15.47
CA VAL A 397 6.60 32.18 -14.08
C VAL A 397 6.60 33.69 -13.98
N ARG A 398 5.43 34.31 -13.79
CA ARG A 398 5.29 35.75 -13.56
C ARG A 398 5.98 36.12 -12.24
N TRP A 399 7.30 36.29 -12.31
CA TRP A 399 8.15 36.61 -11.17
C TRP A 399 7.79 37.98 -10.61
N ASP A 400 7.40 38.92 -11.47
CA ASP A 400 7.04 40.29 -11.10
C ASP A 400 5.84 40.33 -10.13
N MET A 401 4.76 39.63 -10.44
CA MET A 401 3.60 39.52 -9.53
C MET A 401 3.97 38.84 -8.21
N ARG A 402 4.78 37.78 -8.28
CA ARG A 402 5.22 37.07 -7.07
C ARG A 402 6.12 37.93 -6.20
N ASP A 403 6.94 38.77 -6.82
CA ASP A 403 7.83 39.69 -6.12
C ASP A 403 7.05 40.77 -5.38
N VAL A 404 5.99 41.29 -6.01
CA VAL A 404 5.05 42.22 -5.35
C VAL A 404 4.34 41.55 -4.16
N ASP A 405 3.80 40.34 -4.35
CA ASP A 405 3.06 39.63 -3.30
C ASP A 405 3.97 39.24 -2.11
N LEU A 406 5.17 38.70 -2.39
CA LEU A 406 6.14 38.31 -1.36
C LEU A 406 6.72 39.53 -0.64
N SER A 407 7.02 40.63 -1.34
CA SER A 407 7.44 41.89 -0.73
C SER A 407 6.39 42.41 0.27
N ALA A 408 5.12 42.44 -0.13
CA ALA A 408 4.03 42.86 0.75
C ALA A 408 3.84 41.92 1.95
N ALA A 409 4.02 40.61 1.77
CA ALA A 409 4.00 39.65 2.87
C ALA A 409 5.15 39.88 3.87
N VAL A 410 6.38 40.11 3.37
CA VAL A 410 7.55 40.43 4.19
C VAL A 410 7.34 41.69 5.00
N GLU A 411 6.81 42.76 4.40
CA GLU A 411 6.57 44.02 5.11
C GLU A 411 5.53 43.88 6.23
N ARG A 412 4.42 43.17 5.98
CA ARG A 412 3.38 42.92 6.99
C ARG A 412 3.91 42.11 8.16
N VAL A 413 4.62 41.02 7.87
CA VAL A 413 5.18 40.11 8.88
C VAL A 413 6.29 40.80 9.66
N ALA A 414 7.17 41.55 9.00
CA ALA A 414 8.22 42.33 9.67
C ALA A 414 7.62 43.36 10.63
N LEU A 415 6.53 44.03 10.24
CA LEU A 415 5.83 44.96 11.12
C LEU A 415 5.22 44.25 12.34
N ALA A 416 4.50 43.14 12.12
CA ALA A 416 3.89 42.36 13.19
C ALA A 416 4.94 41.81 14.18
N LEU A 417 6.05 41.28 13.66
CA LEU A 417 7.17 40.79 14.46
C LEU A 417 7.92 41.92 15.19
N SER A 418 8.00 43.12 14.60
CA SER A 418 8.61 44.27 15.27
C SER A 418 7.80 44.73 16.49
N LEU A 419 6.48 44.53 16.48
CA LEU A 419 5.60 44.84 17.61
C LEU A 419 5.69 43.77 18.71
N SER A 420 5.91 42.50 18.36
CA SER A 420 6.00 41.39 19.32
C SER A 420 7.39 41.19 19.93
N LEU A 421 8.47 41.50 19.18
CA LEU A 421 9.86 41.32 19.63
C LEU A 421 10.41 42.48 20.47
N GLY A 422 9.72 43.63 20.52
CA GLY A 422 10.12 44.79 21.30
C GLY A 422 11.48 45.36 20.88
N THR A 423 12.46 45.34 21.79
CA THR A 423 13.84 45.85 21.55
C THR A 423 14.78 44.83 20.90
N LYS A 424 14.35 43.57 20.69
CA LYS A 424 15.19 42.51 20.12
C LYS A 424 15.34 42.68 18.61
N LYS A 425 16.54 42.39 18.09
CA LYS A 425 16.85 42.52 16.66
C LYS A 425 16.08 41.48 15.85
N LEU A 426 15.33 41.94 14.85
CA LEU A 426 14.66 41.07 13.90
C LEU A 426 15.72 40.41 13.00
N MET A 427 15.76 39.08 13.04
CA MET A 427 16.63 38.26 12.18
C MET A 427 15.86 37.59 11.06
N LEU A 428 16.57 37.29 9.98
CA LEU A 428 16.01 36.76 8.74
C LEU A 428 15.24 35.44 8.89
N TRP A 429 15.66 34.59 9.83
CA TRP A 429 14.96 33.33 10.11
C TRP A 429 13.55 33.53 10.69
N HIS A 430 13.29 34.64 11.41
CA HIS A 430 11.93 34.95 11.89
C HIS A 430 10.96 35.22 10.73
N LEU A 431 11.44 35.82 9.64
CA LEU A 431 10.62 36.07 8.44
C LEU A 431 10.29 34.78 7.69
N TYR A 432 11.22 33.82 7.64
CA TYR A 432 11.01 32.54 6.94
C TYR A 432 10.16 31.54 7.72
N GLN A 433 10.03 31.71 9.04
CA GLN A 433 9.11 30.92 9.86
C GLN A 433 7.65 31.31 9.59
N GLU A 434 7.38 32.62 9.49
CA GLU A 434 6.05 33.16 9.25
C GLU A 434 5.66 33.19 7.77
N ILE A 435 6.64 33.14 6.85
CA ILE A 435 6.41 33.11 5.39
C ILE A 435 7.09 31.85 4.80
N PRO A 436 6.43 30.68 4.83
CA PRO A 436 6.96 29.43 4.29
C PRO A 436 7.33 29.52 2.80
N GLU A 437 6.59 30.33 2.04
CA GLU A 437 6.80 30.58 0.62
C GLU A 437 8.13 31.29 0.36
N LEU A 438 8.56 32.15 1.28
CA LEU A 438 9.82 32.87 1.18
C LEU A 438 11.01 31.92 1.39
N LYS A 439 10.90 30.97 2.33
CA LYS A 439 11.91 29.92 2.53
C LYS A 439 12.13 29.07 1.27
N ALA A 440 11.05 28.74 0.57
CA ALA A 440 11.11 27.98 -0.68
C ALA A 440 11.71 28.77 -1.85
N LYS A 441 11.82 30.11 -1.74
CA LYS A 441 12.31 31.01 -2.79
C LYS A 441 13.66 31.66 -2.49
N LEU A 442 14.26 31.32 -1.35
CA LEU A 442 15.61 31.75 -0.94
C LEU A 442 16.68 31.55 -2.03
N SER A 443 16.68 30.38 -2.68
CA SER A 443 17.62 30.05 -3.74
C SER A 443 17.35 30.80 -5.07
N SER A 444 16.33 31.65 -5.12
CA SER A 444 15.91 32.40 -6.31
C SER A 444 15.66 33.88 -6.01
N LEU A 445 16.22 34.40 -4.91
CA LEU A 445 16.10 35.82 -4.53
C LEU A 445 16.66 36.78 -5.58
N SER A 446 17.61 36.36 -6.40
CA SER A 446 18.12 37.15 -7.54
C SER A 446 17.06 37.48 -8.60
N ARG A 447 15.87 36.87 -8.53
CA ARG A 447 14.72 37.11 -9.41
C ARG A 447 13.57 37.85 -8.71
N LEU A 448 13.78 38.33 -7.48
CA LEU A 448 12.76 38.93 -6.60
C LEU A 448 13.30 40.23 -5.95
N PRO A 449 13.62 41.27 -6.73
CA PRO A 449 14.25 42.50 -6.22
C PRO A 449 13.43 43.25 -5.15
N LEU A 450 12.10 43.33 -5.27
CA LEU A 450 11.24 44.00 -4.29
C LEU A 450 11.18 43.24 -2.96
N THR A 451 11.22 41.91 -3.02
CA THR A 451 11.25 41.04 -1.84
C THR A 451 12.59 41.16 -1.14
N VAL A 452 13.70 41.18 -1.87
CA VAL A 452 15.04 41.41 -1.30
C VAL A 452 15.10 42.77 -0.59
N TRP A 453 14.61 43.82 -1.24
CA TRP A 453 14.56 45.15 -0.63
C TRP A 453 13.70 45.20 0.64
N ALA A 454 12.54 44.54 0.65
CA ALA A 454 11.69 44.46 1.84
C ALA A 454 12.35 43.71 2.99
N ILE A 455 13.11 42.65 2.70
CA ILE A 455 13.90 41.90 3.68
C ILE A 455 15.01 42.77 4.26
N GLU A 456 15.82 43.40 3.41
CA GLU A 456 16.92 44.29 3.84
C GLU A 456 16.37 45.41 4.73
N ARG A 457 15.29 46.07 4.30
CA ARG A 457 14.61 47.11 5.08
C ARG A 457 14.08 46.59 6.43
N ALA A 458 13.58 45.37 6.48
CA ALA A 458 13.10 44.76 7.72
C ALA A 458 14.26 44.44 8.69
N LEU A 459 15.44 44.09 8.18
CA LEU A 459 16.61 43.72 8.96
C LEU A 459 17.48 44.92 9.38
N ASP A 460 17.51 46.00 8.58
CA ASP A 460 18.36 47.20 8.76
C ASP A 460 17.61 48.42 9.32
N ARG A 461 16.57 48.22 10.14
CA ARG A 461 15.88 49.31 10.86
C ARG A 461 16.75 50.02 11.92
N ARG A 462 17.87 50.64 11.51
CA ARG A 462 18.52 51.76 12.21
C ARG A 462 19.02 52.90 11.33
N ASP A 463 19.19 52.76 10.01
CA ASP A 463 19.68 53.87 9.19
C ASP A 463 18.74 54.18 8.02
N LEU A 464 17.69 54.95 8.31
CA LEU A 464 16.91 55.62 7.28
C LEU A 464 17.50 57.00 6.98
N LYS A 465 18.42 57.06 6.01
CA LYS A 465 18.55 58.22 5.12
C LYS A 465 18.83 57.78 3.69
N GLY A 466 17.78 57.80 2.88
CA GLY A 466 17.88 57.83 1.42
C GLY A 466 18.06 56.48 0.74
N SER A 467 16.96 55.74 0.56
CA SER A 467 16.88 54.85 -0.60
C SER A 467 15.43 54.81 -1.07
N GLN A 468 15.16 55.48 -2.19
CA GLN A 468 13.87 55.40 -2.88
C GLN A 468 13.62 53.95 -3.33
N ARG A 469 12.35 53.55 -3.24
CA ARG A 469 11.85 52.27 -3.80
C ARG A 469 12.19 52.26 -5.29
N PRO A 470 12.83 51.20 -5.83
CA PRO A 470 13.00 51.10 -7.29
C PRO A 470 11.60 51.05 -7.90
N LEU A 471 11.26 52.09 -8.67
CA LEU A 471 10.05 52.15 -9.48
C LEU A 471 10.33 51.52 -10.85
N ASP A 472 9.32 50.80 -11.32
CA ASP A 472 9.08 50.26 -12.67
C ASP A 472 9.90 49.06 -13.14
N PHE A 473 9.20 47.93 -13.34
CA PHE A 473 9.20 47.11 -14.56
C PHE A 473 7.87 46.37 -14.72
#